data_AF-A0A350MRC3-F1
#
_entry.id   AF-A0A350MRC3-F1
#
_cell.length_a   1.000
_cell.length_b   1.000
_cell.length_c   1.000
_cell.angle_alpha   90.00
_cell.angle_beta   90.00
_cell.angle_gamma   90.00
#
_symmetry.space_group_name_H-M   'P 1'
#
loop_
_entity.id
_entity.type
_entity.pdbx_description
1 polymer ?
#
loop_
_entity_poly.entity_id
_entity_poly.type
_entity_poly.pdbx_seq_one_letter_code
_entity_poly.pdbx_strand_id
1 'polypeptide(L)'
;MKEDMKMADFFKNAILAGIGLASLTREKAEEFAKELINRGELSENDKAKFVKDVMDQTEKSKTELEKKIEKSVEDIFAKLNIPTRKEFEELKKKVEELSQTSTKTEE
;
A
#
# COMPACT_ATOMS: atom_id res chain seq x y z
N MET A 1 -24.47 -9.12 9.06
CA MET A 1 -23.56 -9.04 10.23
C MET A 1 -22.07 -9.11 9.85
N LYS A 2 -21.56 -10.15 9.17
CA LYS A 2 -20.13 -10.18 8.76
C LYS A 2 -19.76 -9.15 7.67
N GLU A 3 -20.70 -8.75 6.82
CA GLU A 3 -20.48 -7.74 5.77
C GLU A 3 -20.51 -6.30 6.31
N ASP A 4 -21.40 -6.01 7.26
CA ASP A 4 -21.51 -4.69 7.90
C ASP A 4 -20.24 -4.30 8.67
N MET A 5 -19.62 -5.29 9.32
CA MET A 5 -18.37 -5.11 10.08
C MET A 5 -17.18 -4.78 9.15
N LYS A 6 -17.10 -5.42 7.97
CA LYS A 6 -16.05 -5.15 6.98
C LYS A 6 -16.12 -3.75 6.38
N MET A 7 -17.34 -3.25 6.12
CA MET A 7 -17.52 -1.90 5.58
C MET A 7 -17.19 -0.82 6.61
N ALA A 8 -17.63 -0.99 7.87
CA ALA A 8 -17.29 -0.07 8.94
C ALA A 8 -15.77 0.05 9.16
N ASP A 9 -15.07 -1.09 9.12
CA ASP A 9 -13.61 -1.11 9.23
C ASP A 9 -12.92 -0.43 8.04
N PHE A 10 -13.43 -0.61 6.81
CA PHE A 10 -12.91 0.09 5.62
C PHE A 10 -13.06 1.61 5.73
N PHE A 11 -14.24 2.11 6.13
CA PHE A 11 -14.46 3.54 6.33
C PHE A 11 -13.60 4.12 7.45
N LYS A 12 -13.47 3.41 8.57
CA LYS A 12 -12.58 3.81 9.67
C LYS A 12 -11.13 3.90 9.20
N ASN A 13 -10.66 2.92 8.44
CA ASN A 13 -9.31 2.92 7.88
C ASN A 13 -9.12 4.05 6.85
N ALA A 14 -10.12 4.35 6.03
CA ALA A 14 -10.07 5.45 5.07
C ALA A 14 -9.99 6.82 5.78
N ILE A 15 -10.75 7.01 6.87
CA ILE A 15 -10.69 8.23 7.69
C ILE A 15 -9.34 8.37 8.38
N LEU A 16 -8.84 7.29 9.01
CA LEU A 16 -7.53 7.28 9.66
C LEU A 16 -6.39 7.54 8.66
N ALA A 17 -6.47 6.97 7.46
CA ALA A 17 -5.54 7.26 6.37
C ALA A 17 -5.63 8.72 5.92
N GLY A 18 -6.84 9.30 5.83
CA GLY A 18 -7.04 10.71 5.49
C GLY A 18 -6.42 11.68 6.50
N ILE A 19 -6.53 11.38 7.80
CA ILE A 19 -5.91 12.18 8.86
C ILE A 19 -4.37 12.07 8.79
N GLY A 20 -3.84 10.87 8.58
CA GLY A 20 -2.41 10.65 8.43
C GLY A 20 -1.83 11.35 7.20
N LEU A 21 -2.50 11.24 6.05
CA LEU A 21 -2.11 11.90 4.81
C LEU A 21 -2.18 13.43 4.92
N ALA A 22 -3.21 13.98 5.58
CA ALA A 22 -3.31 15.42 5.82
C ALA A 22 -2.14 15.95 6.65
N SER A 23 -1.63 15.15 7.59
CA SER A 23 -0.45 15.49 8.41
C SER A 23 0.87 15.42 7.64
N LEU A 24 0.92 14.73 6.50
CA LEU A 24 2.11 14.55 5.66
C LEU A 24 2.16 15.53 4.47
N THR A 25 1.30 16.55 4.46
CA THR A 25 1.25 17.54 3.39
C THR A 25 2.38 18.56 3.51
N ARG A 26 2.74 19.18 2.38
CA ARG A 26 3.69 20.29 2.36
C ARG A 26 3.27 21.43 3.27
N GLU A 27 1.97 21.77 3.30
CA GLU A 27 1.44 22.84 4.16
C GLU A 27 1.68 22.55 5.65
N LYS A 28 1.51 21.29 6.08
CA LYS A 28 1.82 20.90 7.46
C LYS A 28 3.31 20.91 7.76
N ALA A 29 4.15 20.51 6.81
CA ALA A 29 5.61 20.65 6.97
C ALA A 29 6.05 22.11 7.06
N GLU A 30 5.44 23.01 6.29
CA GLU A 30 5.70 24.46 6.35
C GLU A 30 5.22 25.10 7.65
N GLU A 31 4.05 24.68 8.16
CA GLU A 31 3.53 25.11 9.46
C GLU A 31 4.48 24.69 10.59
N PHE A 32 4.93 23.44 10.56
CA PHE A 32 5.89 22.91 11.54
C PHE A 32 7.25 23.62 11.46
N ALA A 33 7.73 23.90 10.24
CA ALA A 33 8.95 24.68 10.06
C ALA A 33 8.85 26.08 10.66
N LYS A 34 7.70 26.76 10.49
CA LYS A 34 7.44 28.07 11.11
C LYS A 34 7.44 27.99 12.64
N GLU A 35 6.88 26.93 13.21
CA GLU A 35 6.88 26.72 14.66
C GLU A 35 8.31 26.54 15.21
N LEU A 36 9.13 25.75 14.52
CA LEU A 36 10.55 25.57 14.88
C LEU A 36 11.35 26.87 14.78
N ILE A 37 11.06 27.71 13.78
CA ILE A 37 11.67 29.04 13.65
C ILE A 37 11.27 29.94 14.81
N ASN A 38 9.98 29.98 15.17
CA ASN A 38 9.48 30.76 16.30
C ASN A 38 10.11 30.34 17.63
N ARG A 39 10.45 29.05 17.76
CA ARG A 39 11.16 28.49 18.92
C ARG A 39 12.67 28.71 18.89
N GLY A 40 13.21 29.25 17.79
CA GLY A 40 14.65 29.43 17.59
C GLY A 40 15.41 28.12 17.30
N GLU A 41 14.69 27.04 16.98
CA GLU A 41 15.25 25.71 16.70
C GLU A 41 15.60 25.51 15.21
N LEU A 42 15.09 26.39 14.34
CA LEU A 42 15.36 26.40 12.90
C LEU A 42 15.61 27.84 12.41
N SER A 43 16.59 28.03 11.53
CA SER A 43 16.79 29.34 10.88
C SER A 43 15.80 29.52 9.72
N GLU A 44 15.34 30.75 9.47
CA GLU A 44 14.53 31.06 8.28
C GLU A 44 15.23 30.65 6.97
N ASN A 45 16.57 30.77 6.92
CA ASN A 45 17.35 30.36 5.75
C ASN A 45 17.30 28.84 5.50
N ASP A 46 17.07 28.04 6.54
CA ASP A 46 17.05 26.58 6.48
C ASP A 46 15.64 26.01 6.27
N LYS A 47 14.60 26.86 6.32
CA LYS A 47 13.19 26.46 6.19
C LYS A 47 12.91 25.65 4.93
N ALA A 48 13.36 26.14 3.78
CA ALA A 48 13.10 25.49 2.49
C ALA A 48 13.76 24.11 2.42
N LYS A 49 14.96 23.97 3.00
CA LYS A 49 15.67 22.70 3.07
C LYS A 49 14.96 21.71 4.00
N PHE A 50 14.54 22.16 5.18
CA PHE A 50 13.77 21.33 6.12
C PHE A 50 12.48 20.79 5.48
N VAL A 51 11.68 21.66 4.87
CA VAL A 51 10.43 21.23 4.21
C VAL A 51 10.72 20.22 3.11
N LYS A 52 11.76 20.45 2.31
CA LYS A 52 12.18 19.49 1.28
C LYS A 52 12.58 18.15 1.87
N ASP A 53 13.42 18.13 2.90
CA ASP A 53 13.90 16.90 3.53
C ASP A 53 12.74 16.08 4.11
N VAL A 54 11.74 16.73 4.73
CA VAL A 54 10.52 16.08 5.22
C VAL A 54 9.70 15.47 4.09
N MET A 55 9.55 16.19 2.96
CA MET A 55 8.83 15.66 1.79
C MET A 55 9.57 14.47 1.17
N ASP A 56 10.89 14.56 1.01
CA ASP A 56 11.71 13.49 0.45
C ASP A 56 11.68 12.24 1.36
N GLN A 57 11.70 12.43 2.69
CA GLN A 57 11.56 11.33 3.65
C GLN A 57 10.16 10.70 3.62
N THR A 58 9.13 11.52 3.43
CA THR A 58 7.73 11.07 3.30
C THR A 58 7.58 10.18 2.07
N GLU A 59 8.15 10.58 0.93
CA GLU A 59 8.09 9.80 -0.31
C GLU A 59 8.76 8.43 -0.16
N LYS A 60 9.96 8.39 0.45
CA LYS A 60 10.65 7.12 0.76
C LYS A 60 9.81 6.23 1.69
N SER A 61 9.27 6.80 2.76
CA SER A 61 8.46 6.07 3.74
C SER A 61 7.17 5.51 3.10
N LYS A 62 6.57 6.25 2.17
CA LYS A 62 5.41 5.79 1.40
C LYS A 62 5.74 4.54 0.57
N THR A 63 6.84 4.56 -0.18
CA THR A 63 7.26 3.40 -0.99
C THR A 63 7.56 2.17 -0.14
N GLU A 64 8.21 2.34 1.02
CA GLU A 64 8.47 1.21 1.94
C GLU A 64 7.18 0.65 2.53
N LEU A 65 6.23 1.53 2.88
CA LEU A 65 4.92 1.13 3.37
C LEU A 65 4.13 0.36 2.31
N GLU A 66 4.09 0.84 1.07
CA GLU A 66 3.43 0.17 -0.06
C GLU A 66 3.96 -1.25 -0.25
N LYS A 67 5.28 -1.43 -0.27
CA LYS A 67 5.92 -2.76 -0.35
C LYS A 67 5.55 -3.67 0.82
N LYS A 68 5.48 -3.12 2.03
CA LYS A 68 5.11 -3.89 3.22
C LYS A 68 3.65 -4.33 3.16
N ILE A 69 2.76 -3.48 2.67
CA ILE A 69 1.35 -3.80 2.46
C ILE A 69 1.22 -4.89 1.40
N GLU A 70 1.86 -4.72 0.25
CA GLU A 70 1.86 -5.71 -0.84
C GLU A 70 2.30 -7.09 -0.33
N LYS A 71 3.45 -7.16 0.32
CA LYS A 71 3.95 -8.40 0.93
C LYS A 71 3.00 -8.99 1.96
N SER A 72 2.40 -8.15 2.81
CA SER A 72 1.45 -8.63 3.82
C SER A 72 0.21 -9.23 3.18
N VAL A 73 -0.27 -8.65 2.09
CA VAL A 73 -1.41 -9.16 1.33
C VAL A 73 -1.05 -10.48 0.64
N GLU A 74 0.12 -10.57 0.00
CA GLU A 74 0.64 -11.81 -0.57
C GLU A 74 0.76 -12.92 0.48
N ASP A 75 1.33 -12.62 1.65
CA ASP A 75 1.47 -13.57 2.76
C ASP A 75 0.10 -14.07 3.26
N ILE A 76 -0.92 -13.21 3.27
CA ILE A 76 -2.30 -13.59 3.65
C ILE A 76 -2.88 -14.54 2.62
N PHE A 77 -2.76 -14.25 1.32
CA PHE A 77 -3.26 -15.14 0.27
C PHE A 77 -2.56 -16.50 0.29
N ALA A 78 -1.24 -16.51 0.49
CA ALA A 78 -0.47 -17.73 0.64
C ALA A 78 -0.94 -18.56 1.85
N LYS A 79 -1.16 -17.94 3.01
CA LYS A 79 -1.69 -18.63 4.22
C LYS A 79 -3.08 -19.22 4.02
N LEU A 80 -3.90 -18.60 3.17
CA LEU A 80 -5.24 -19.09 2.85
C LEU A 80 -5.25 -20.14 1.71
N ASN A 81 -4.07 -20.53 1.20
CA ASN A 81 -3.91 -21.40 0.03
C ASN A 81 -4.71 -20.91 -1.19
N ILE A 82 -4.81 -19.58 -1.36
CA ILE A 82 -5.47 -18.98 -2.51
C ILE A 82 -4.42 -18.81 -3.60
N PRO A 83 -4.53 -19.52 -4.75
CA PRO A 83 -3.58 -19.37 -5.84
C PRO A 83 -3.71 -18.00 -6.50
N THR A 84 -2.61 -17.50 -7.04
CA THR A 84 -2.61 -16.30 -7.88
C THR A 84 -3.39 -16.54 -9.16
N ARG A 85 -3.84 -15.46 -9.82
CA ARG A 85 -4.53 -15.58 -11.10
C ARG A 85 -3.66 -16.28 -12.15
N LYS A 86 -2.35 -16.00 -12.14
CA LYS A 86 -1.39 -16.61 -13.07
C LYS A 86 -1.31 -18.13 -12.87
N GLU A 87 -1.14 -18.59 -11.63
CA GLU A 87 -1.11 -20.02 -11.31
C GLU A 87 -2.42 -20.71 -11.69
N PHE A 88 -3.56 -20.05 -11.49
CA PHE A 88 -4.86 -20.56 -11.90
C PHE A 88 -4.99 -20.72 -13.42
N GLU A 89 -4.57 -19.73 -14.21
CA GLU A 89 -4.62 -19.82 -15.68
C GLU A 89 -3.63 -20.88 -16.22
N GLU A 90 -2.45 -21.02 -15.60
CA GLU A 90 -1.49 -22.08 -15.95
C GLU A 90 -2.07 -23.47 -15.67
N LEU A 91 -2.75 -23.64 -14.53
CA LEU A 91 -3.45 -24.89 -14.21
C LEU A 91 -4.57 -25.17 -15.20
N LYS A 92 -5.39 -24.15 -15.52
CA LYS A 92 -6.47 -24.26 -16.50
C LYS A 92 -5.96 -24.71 -17.87
N LYS A 93 -4.86 -24.11 -18.35
CA LYS A 93 -4.24 -24.47 -19.63
C LYS A 93 -3.75 -25.92 -19.62
N LYS A 94 -3.09 -26.37 -18.55
CA LYS A 94 -2.67 -27.78 -18.41
C LYS A 94 -3.84 -28.74 -18.43
N VAL A 95 -4.94 -28.39 -17.77
CA VAL A 95 -6.18 -29.18 -17.79
C VAL A 95 -6.75 -29.27 -19.21
N GLU A 96 -6.78 -28.16 -19.95
CA GLU A 96 -7.20 -28.15 -21.36
C GLU A 96 -6.30 -29.04 -22.23
N GLU A 97 -4.97 -28.90 -22.13
CA GLU A 97 -4.01 -29.72 -22.89
C GLU A 97 -4.17 -31.22 -22.60
N LEU A 98 -4.28 -31.60 -21.33
CA LEU A 98 -4.50 -33.00 -20.91
C LEU A 98 -5.85 -33.54 -21.41
N SER A 99 -6.92 -32.73 -21.34
CA SER A 99 -8.24 -33.13 -21.82
C SER A 99 -8.24 -33.43 -23.33
N GLN A 100 -7.46 -32.67 -24.10
CA GLN A 100 -7.29 -32.88 -25.54
C GLN A 100 -6.45 -34.13 -25.86
N THR A 101 -5.47 -34.46 -25.01
CA THR A 101 -4.65 -35.67 -25.22
C THR A 101 -5.40 -36.95 -24.86
N SER A 102 -6.21 -36.93 -23.80
CA SER A 102 -7.05 -38.07 -23.42
C SER A 102 -8.11 -38.38 -24.49
N THR A 103 -8.71 -37.37 -25.12
CA THR A 103 -9.69 -37.58 -26.21
C THR A 103 -9.05 -38.10 -27.51
N LYS A 104 -7.77 -37.79 -27.76
CA LYS A 104 -7.02 -38.28 -28.93
C LYS A 104 -6.53 -39.73 -28.82
N THR A 105 -6.62 -40.34 -27.63
CA THR A 105 -6.13 -41.71 -27.38
C THR A 105 -7.29 -42.73 -27.44
N GLU A 106 -8.54 -42.26 -27.54
CA GLU A 106 -9.74 -43.11 -27.65
C GLU A 106 -10.27 -43.24 -29.10
N GLU A 107 -9.63 -42.60 -30.10
CA GLU A 107 -9.84 -42.81 -31.55
C GLU A 107 -8.70 -43.64 -32.18
#